data_AF-A0A819XKY5-F1
#
_entry.id   AF-A0A819XKY5-F1
#
_cell.length_a   1.000
_cell.length_b   1.000
_cell.length_c   1.000
_cell.angle_alpha   90.00
_cell.angle_beta   90.00
_cell.angle_gamma   90.00
#
_symmetry.space_group_name_H-M   'P 1'
#
loop_
_entity.id
_entity.type
_entity.pdbx_description
1 polymer ?
#
loop_
_entity_poly.entity_id
_entity_poly.type
_entity_poly.pdbx_seq_one_letter_code
_entity_poly.pdbx_strand_id
1 'polypeptide(L)'
;MTNSSDKYNDQIKRKQFDDDILESSIFDILENDFQIGDIVWAKLNGLSWWPSFVYGCFSDNWRYVKPMSKPGLSTKKQYFVYCLGSHSQHAWVHQACLFRYKGLEEFLNYSETRAEQATTKPTEEQIRKRFSVKMPENLHSLWKQAIKEADEILGLPINLRKNVFEKMLHSLLAGTKYSLPRQ
;
A
#
# COMPACT_ATOMS: atom_id res chain seq x y z
N MET A 1 8.38 -45.73 15.63
CA MET A 1 8.32 -45.59 14.16
C MET A 1 7.10 -44.73 13.83
N THR A 2 7.26 -43.41 13.67
CA THR A 2 6.14 -42.54 13.25
C THR A 2 5.75 -42.89 11.82
N ASN A 3 4.48 -43.14 11.58
CA ASN A 3 3.96 -43.76 10.37
C ASN A 3 4.12 -42.81 9.15
N SER A 4 4.41 -43.37 7.97
CA SER A 4 4.64 -42.58 6.74
C SER A 4 3.41 -41.73 6.35
N SER A 5 2.22 -42.25 6.67
CA SER A 5 0.90 -41.61 6.51
C SER A 5 0.73 -40.38 7.41
N ASP A 6 1.27 -40.39 8.63
CA ASP A 6 1.16 -39.26 9.57
C ASP A 6 1.97 -38.06 9.06
N LYS A 7 3.18 -38.30 8.54
CA LYS A 7 4.02 -37.26 7.93
C LYS A 7 3.39 -36.63 6.69
N TYR A 8 2.70 -37.42 5.87
CA TYR A 8 2.01 -36.92 4.67
C TYR A 8 0.82 -36.02 5.04
N ASN A 9 0.01 -36.45 6.01
CA ASN A 9 -1.12 -35.65 6.51
C ASN A 9 -0.66 -34.35 7.17
N ASP A 10 0.46 -34.36 7.90
CA ASP A 10 1.06 -33.15 8.48
C ASP A 10 1.53 -32.16 7.40
N GLN A 11 2.06 -32.64 6.28
CA GLN A 11 2.46 -31.77 5.16
C GLN A 11 1.26 -31.11 4.48
N ILE A 12 0.16 -31.86 4.28
CA ILE A 12 -1.08 -31.30 3.72
C ILE A 12 -1.65 -30.21 4.62
N LYS A 13 -1.71 -30.45 5.94
CA LYS A 13 -2.21 -29.47 6.91
C LYS A 13 -1.39 -28.18 6.92
N ARG A 14 -0.05 -28.28 6.87
CA ARG A 14 0.85 -27.12 6.78
C ARG A 14 0.64 -26.32 5.51
N LYS A 15 0.51 -27.01 4.37
CA LYS A 15 0.26 -26.35 3.08
C LYS A 15 -1.07 -25.60 3.08
N GLN A 16 -2.15 -26.23 3.55
CA GLN A 16 -3.46 -25.59 3.64
C GLN A 16 -3.40 -24.34 4.52
N PHE A 17 -2.77 -24.43 5.69
CA PHE A 17 -2.63 -23.30 6.60
C PHE A 17 -1.81 -22.14 5.99
N ASP A 18 -0.74 -22.45 5.27
CA ASP A 18 0.05 -21.45 4.55
C ASP A 18 -0.73 -20.76 3.43
N ASP A 19 -1.54 -21.52 2.68
CA ASP A 19 -2.43 -20.99 1.65
C ASP A 19 -3.48 -20.03 2.30
N ASP A 20 -4.04 -20.41 3.45
CA ASP A 20 -4.98 -19.58 4.22
C ASP A 20 -4.31 -18.27 4.72
N ILE A 21 -3.05 -18.31 5.14
CA ILE A 21 -2.30 -17.10 5.52
C ILE A 21 -2.13 -16.18 4.31
N LEU A 22 -1.72 -16.72 3.16
CA LEU A 22 -1.56 -15.93 1.95
C LEU A 22 -2.88 -15.29 1.52
N GLU A 23 -3.98 -16.04 1.57
CA GLU A 23 -5.31 -15.53 1.25
C GLU A 23 -5.77 -14.46 2.23
N SER A 24 -5.59 -14.66 3.55
CA SER A 24 -5.93 -13.64 4.55
C SER A 24 -5.11 -12.36 4.37
N SER A 25 -3.82 -12.46 4.01
CA SER A 25 -2.99 -11.29 3.73
C SER A 25 -3.45 -10.50 2.50
N ILE A 26 -4.08 -11.19 1.53
CA ILE A 26 -4.72 -10.58 0.36
C ILE A 26 -6.06 -9.97 0.78
N PHE A 27 -6.80 -10.62 1.67
CA PHE A 27 -8.07 -10.11 2.17
C PHE A 27 -7.90 -8.81 2.95
N ASP A 28 -6.92 -8.71 3.85
CA ASP A 28 -6.60 -7.48 4.59
C ASP A 28 -6.35 -6.28 3.66
N ILE A 29 -5.77 -6.54 2.49
CA ILE A 29 -5.56 -5.54 1.43
C ILE A 29 -6.90 -5.18 0.75
N LEU A 30 -7.75 -6.17 0.47
CA LEU A 30 -8.99 -6.02 -0.29
C LEU A 30 -10.18 -5.48 0.51
N GLU A 31 -10.24 -5.68 1.82
CA GLU A 31 -11.34 -5.19 2.65
C GLU A 31 -11.28 -3.67 2.89
N ASN A 32 -10.14 -3.06 2.56
CA ASN A 32 -9.98 -1.62 2.68
C ASN A 32 -10.68 -0.87 1.54
N ASP A 33 -11.80 -0.24 1.86
CA ASP A 33 -12.30 0.89 1.09
C ASP A 33 -11.53 2.15 1.47
N PHE A 34 -11.10 2.88 0.43
CA PHE A 34 -10.33 4.11 0.56
C PHE A 34 -11.14 5.30 0.06
N GLN A 35 -10.91 6.46 0.65
CA GLN A 35 -11.54 7.71 0.26
C GLN A 35 -10.51 8.82 0.05
N ILE A 36 -10.95 9.92 -0.56
CA ILE A 36 -10.11 11.11 -0.69
C ILE A 36 -9.63 11.55 0.71
N GLY A 37 -8.32 11.77 0.85
CA GLY A 37 -7.71 12.12 2.13
C GLY A 37 -7.06 10.95 2.86
N ASP A 38 -7.30 9.72 2.41
CA ASP A 38 -6.57 8.55 2.91
C ASP A 38 -5.14 8.54 2.38
N ILE A 39 -4.24 8.10 3.25
CA ILE A 39 -2.85 7.78 2.91
C ILE A 39 -2.74 6.27 2.86
N VAL A 40 -2.10 5.76 1.81
CA VAL A 40 -1.95 4.35 1.52
C VAL A 40 -0.54 4.04 1.11
N TRP A 41 -0.05 2.86 1.44
CA TRP A 41 1.06 2.26 0.74
C TRP A 41 0.55 1.79 -0.62
N ALA A 42 1.12 2.28 -1.70
CA ALA A 42 0.82 1.84 -3.05
C ALA A 42 2.00 1.10 -3.66
N LYS A 43 1.74 -0.09 -4.20
CA LYS A 43 2.72 -0.85 -4.98
C LYS A 43 2.56 -0.53 -6.47
N LEU A 44 3.38 0.40 -6.96
CA LEU A 44 3.39 0.79 -8.36
C LEU A 44 4.23 -0.19 -9.19
N ASN A 45 3.88 -0.40 -10.46
CA ASN A 45 4.56 -1.36 -11.33
C ASN A 45 6.07 -1.05 -11.43
N GLY A 46 6.90 -1.90 -10.84
CA GLY A 46 8.37 -1.76 -10.84
C GLY A 46 8.96 -0.95 -9.67
N LEU A 47 8.13 -0.36 -8.81
CA LEU A 47 8.55 0.35 -7.60
C LEU A 47 8.18 -0.48 -6.36
N SER A 48 8.89 -0.30 -5.25
CA SER A 48 8.41 -0.83 -3.97
C SER A 48 7.29 0.02 -3.40
N TRP A 49 6.69 -0.47 -2.31
CA TRP A 49 5.65 0.22 -1.57
C TRP A 49 6.04 1.67 -1.30
N TRP A 50 5.24 2.57 -1.86
CA TRP A 50 5.44 4.01 -1.77
C TRP A 50 4.26 4.61 -1.00
N PRO A 51 4.48 5.56 -0.07
CA PRO A 51 3.39 6.25 0.60
C PRO A 51 2.70 7.22 -0.38
N SER A 52 1.39 7.04 -0.53
CA SER A 52 0.60 7.72 -1.54
C SER A 52 -0.68 8.28 -0.96
N PHE A 53 -1.15 9.37 -1.55
CA PHE A 53 -2.36 10.07 -1.15
C PHE A 53 -3.49 9.78 -2.13
N VAL A 54 -4.64 9.33 -1.62
CA VAL A 54 -5.83 9.08 -2.44
C VAL A 54 -6.49 10.41 -2.79
N TYR A 55 -6.59 10.70 -4.08
CA TYR A 55 -7.14 11.96 -4.57
C TYR A 55 -7.86 11.79 -5.92
N GLY A 56 -8.60 12.83 -6.33
CA GLY A 56 -9.33 12.81 -7.60
C GLY A 56 -8.42 13.01 -8.80
N CYS A 57 -8.66 12.23 -9.86
CA CYS A 57 -7.98 12.36 -11.14
C CYS A 57 -8.59 13.49 -11.97
N PHE A 58 -7.83 14.57 -12.22
CA PHE A 58 -8.31 15.72 -12.98
C PHE A 58 -8.82 15.34 -14.39
N SER A 59 -8.11 14.45 -15.09
CA SER A 59 -8.48 14.01 -16.44
C SER A 59 -9.66 13.02 -16.50
N ASP A 60 -10.17 12.56 -15.35
CA ASP A 60 -11.31 11.63 -15.25
C ASP A 60 -12.40 12.22 -14.34
N ASN A 61 -12.76 13.49 -14.56
CA ASN A 61 -13.81 14.21 -13.83
C ASN A 61 -13.67 14.12 -12.30
N TRP A 62 -12.45 14.26 -11.79
CA TRP A 62 -12.12 14.16 -10.36
C TRP A 62 -12.48 12.81 -9.70
N ARG A 63 -12.70 11.75 -10.49
CA ARG A 63 -12.89 10.40 -9.94
C ARG A 63 -11.62 9.91 -9.25
N TYR A 64 -11.79 9.30 -8.08
CA TYR A 64 -10.70 8.70 -7.31
C TYR A 64 -10.83 7.17 -7.22
N VAL A 65 -11.98 6.61 -7.60
CA VAL A 65 -12.24 5.17 -7.58
C VAL A 65 -13.02 4.76 -8.83
N LYS A 66 -12.70 3.61 -9.40
CA LYS A 66 -13.47 3.02 -10.50
C LYS A 66 -13.51 1.48 -10.41
N PRO A 67 -14.60 0.84 -10.83
CA PRO A 67 -14.65 -0.61 -10.96
C PRO A 67 -13.77 -1.07 -12.12
N MET A 68 -13.23 -2.28 -12.04
CA MET A 68 -12.53 -2.87 -13.18
C MET A 68 -13.53 -3.41 -14.22
N SER A 69 -13.40 -2.94 -15.46
CA SER A 69 -14.34 -3.21 -16.56
C SER A 69 -14.35 -4.65 -17.11
N LYS A 70 -13.73 -5.63 -16.42
CA LYS A 70 -13.70 -7.02 -16.88
C LYS A 70 -14.91 -7.80 -16.34
N PRO A 71 -15.69 -8.49 -17.20
CA PRO A 71 -16.78 -9.37 -16.77
C PRO A 71 -16.26 -10.40 -15.75
N GLY A 72 -16.94 -10.54 -14.60
CA GLY A 72 -16.55 -11.44 -13.51
C GLY A 72 -15.59 -10.86 -12.46
N LEU A 73 -15.05 -9.65 -12.66
CA LEU A 73 -14.17 -8.96 -11.69
C LEU A 73 -14.84 -7.71 -11.07
N SER A 74 -16.18 -7.63 -11.14
CA SER A 74 -17.01 -6.48 -10.70
C SER A 74 -16.70 -5.97 -9.28
N THR A 75 -16.24 -6.84 -8.38
CA THR A 75 -15.88 -6.48 -7.00
C THR A 75 -14.51 -5.82 -6.86
N LYS A 76 -13.68 -5.80 -7.92
CA LYS A 76 -12.31 -5.27 -7.87
C LYS A 76 -12.29 -3.79 -8.27
N LYS A 77 -11.86 -2.95 -7.33
CA LYS A 77 -11.75 -1.49 -7.49
C LYS A 77 -10.31 -1.09 -7.86
N GLN A 78 -10.17 0.01 -8.58
CA GLN A 78 -8.92 0.75 -8.72
C GLN A 78 -9.09 2.11 -8.06
N TYR A 79 -8.05 2.56 -7.34
CA TYR A 79 -8.00 3.88 -6.73
C TYR A 79 -6.94 4.74 -7.41
N PHE A 80 -7.22 6.02 -7.56
CA PHE A 80 -6.25 6.99 -8.05
C PHE A 80 -5.46 7.57 -6.89
N VAL A 81 -4.14 7.51 -7.00
CA VAL A 81 -3.23 7.93 -5.93
C VAL A 81 -2.10 8.77 -6.48
N TYR A 82 -1.63 9.70 -5.65
CA TYR A 82 -0.43 10.50 -5.88
C TYR A 82 0.70 10.04 -4.98
N CYS A 83 1.91 9.90 -5.52
CA CYS A 83 3.10 9.60 -4.73
C CYS A 83 3.53 10.82 -3.93
N LEU A 84 3.63 10.68 -2.62
CA LEU A 84 4.22 11.72 -1.77
C LEU A 84 5.72 11.87 -2.07
N GLY A 85 6.33 13.00 -1.72
CA GLY A 85 7.71 13.37 -2.01
C GLY A 85 7.93 13.88 -3.44
N SER A 86 7.51 13.11 -4.45
CA SER A 86 7.61 13.52 -5.86
C SER A 86 6.42 14.39 -6.30
N HIS A 87 5.20 14.09 -5.81
CA HIS A 87 3.91 14.72 -6.11
C HIS A 87 3.47 14.80 -7.58
N SER A 88 4.40 14.70 -8.54
CA SER A 88 4.15 14.62 -9.98
C SER A 88 3.72 13.22 -10.42
N GLN A 89 4.20 12.18 -9.74
CA GLN A 89 3.87 10.79 -10.05
C GLN A 89 2.51 10.41 -9.45
N HIS A 90 1.62 9.94 -10.31
CA HIS A 90 0.27 9.49 -9.93
C HIS A 90 -0.16 8.34 -10.83
N ALA A 91 -1.04 7.47 -10.32
CA ALA A 91 -1.49 6.30 -11.06
C ALA A 91 -2.84 5.79 -10.56
N TRP A 92 -3.52 5.05 -11.43
CA TRP A 92 -4.59 4.14 -11.05
C TRP A 92 -3.99 2.84 -10.53
N VAL A 93 -4.24 2.51 -9.27
CA VAL A 93 -3.67 1.35 -8.59
C VAL A 93 -4.78 0.39 -8.21
N HIS A 94 -4.56 -0.89 -8.47
CA HIS A 94 -5.49 -1.95 -8.10
C HIS A 94 -5.60 -2.05 -6.57
N GLN A 95 -6.79 -2.24 -6.03
CA GLN A 95 -7.01 -2.37 -4.57
C GLN A 95 -6.09 -3.41 -3.92
N ALA A 96 -5.87 -4.56 -4.59
CA ALA A 96 -4.93 -5.60 -4.16
C ALA A 96 -3.44 -5.17 -4.04
N CYS A 97 -3.10 -3.95 -4.47
CA CYS A 97 -1.79 -3.34 -4.42
C CYS A 97 -1.78 -2.08 -3.53
N LEU A 98 -2.79 -1.91 -2.68
CA LEU A 98 -2.93 -0.82 -1.74
C LEU A 98 -3.01 -1.36 -0.31
N PHE A 99 -2.35 -0.70 0.62
CA PHE A 99 -2.42 -1.06 2.03
C PHE A 99 -2.56 0.21 2.86
N ARG A 100 -3.34 0.20 3.93
CA ARG A 100 -3.57 1.41 4.75
C ARG A 100 -2.23 1.92 5.29
N TYR A 101 -1.96 3.21 5.14
CA TYR A 101 -0.77 3.82 5.73
C TYR A 101 -1.06 4.19 7.18
N LYS A 102 -0.21 3.71 8.09
CA LYS A 102 -0.22 4.08 9.51
C LYS A 102 1.19 4.33 10.06
N GLY A 103 2.16 4.50 9.16
CA GLY A 103 3.58 4.60 9.46
C GLY A 103 4.38 3.45 8.87
N LEU A 104 5.70 3.66 8.76
CA LEU A 104 6.66 2.67 8.27
C LEU A 104 6.81 1.48 9.21
N GLU A 105 6.89 1.74 10.52
CA GLU A 105 7.07 0.68 11.51
C GLU A 105 5.90 -0.30 11.52
N GLU A 106 4.66 0.20 11.53
CA GLU A 106 3.47 -0.67 11.48
C GLU A 106 3.43 -1.52 10.21
N PHE A 107 3.86 -0.97 9.07
CA PHE A 107 3.93 -1.71 7.81
C PHE A 107 4.95 -2.84 7.83
N LEU A 108 6.15 -2.58 8.39
CA LEU A 108 7.20 -3.59 8.52
C LEU A 108 6.81 -4.66 9.55
N ASN A 109 6.25 -4.25 10.70
CA ASN A 109 5.77 -5.17 11.74
C ASN A 109 4.65 -6.07 11.22
N TYR A 110 3.75 -5.54 10.40
CA TYR A 110 2.72 -6.34 9.74
C TYR A 110 3.35 -7.43 8.84
N SER A 111 4.35 -7.07 8.04
CA SER A 111 5.06 -8.03 7.19
C SER A 111 5.77 -9.11 8.01
N GLU A 112 6.43 -8.75 9.11
CA GLU A 112 7.14 -9.69 9.98
C GLU A 112 6.16 -10.62 10.71
N THR A 113 5.14 -10.06 11.35
CA THR A 113 4.10 -10.84 12.06
C THR A 113 3.44 -11.85 11.13
N ARG A 114 3.10 -11.46 9.90
CA ARG A 114 2.52 -12.37 8.91
C ARG A 114 3.51 -13.43 8.45
N ALA A 115 4.79 -13.08 8.29
CA ALA A 115 5.82 -14.03 7.90
C ALA A 115 6.10 -15.06 9.01
N GLU A 116 6.10 -14.65 10.28
CA GLU A 116 6.29 -15.53 11.44
C GLU A 116 5.14 -16.54 11.63
N GLN A 117 3.94 -16.19 11.18
CA GLN A 117 2.80 -17.12 11.16
C GLN A 117 2.98 -18.24 10.14
N ALA A 118 3.79 -18.06 9.09
CA ALA A 118 3.97 -19.08 8.05
C ALA A 118 4.65 -20.34 8.60
N THR A 119 4.15 -21.50 8.20
CA THR A 119 4.69 -22.80 8.65
C THR A 119 5.82 -23.31 7.75
N THR A 120 5.93 -22.78 6.53
CA THR A 120 6.99 -23.12 5.58
C THR A 120 7.82 -21.91 5.14
N LYS A 121 9.11 -22.15 4.91
CA LYS A 121 10.06 -21.12 4.43
C LYS A 121 9.65 -20.45 3.10
N PRO A 122 9.11 -21.17 2.09
CA PRO A 122 8.66 -20.52 0.86
C PRO A 122 7.55 -19.50 1.09
N THR A 123 6.57 -19.81 1.93
CA THR A 123 5.46 -18.93 2.27
C THR A 123 5.95 -17.70 3.04
N GLU A 124 6.82 -17.91 4.03
CA GLU A 124 7.50 -16.87 4.79
C GLU A 124 8.24 -15.88 3.85
N GLU A 125 9.03 -16.40 2.91
CA GLU A 125 9.75 -15.59 1.93
C GLU A 125 8.79 -14.86 0.97
N GLN A 126 7.71 -15.51 0.55
CA GLN A 126 6.70 -14.90 -0.32
C GLN A 126 6.01 -13.71 0.36
N ILE A 127 5.69 -13.80 1.64
CA ILE A 127 5.13 -12.71 2.43
C ILE A 127 6.14 -11.56 2.52
N ARG A 128 7.37 -11.84 2.95
CA ARG A 128 8.41 -10.79 3.04
C ARG A 128 8.67 -10.12 1.70
N LYS A 129 8.75 -10.87 0.61
CA LYS A 129 8.92 -10.33 -0.75
C LYS A 129 7.71 -9.50 -1.19
N ARG A 130 6.49 -9.88 -0.78
CA ARG A 130 5.27 -9.14 -1.12
C ARG A 130 5.29 -7.75 -0.48
N PHE A 131 5.63 -7.67 0.80
CA PHE A 131 5.62 -6.44 1.61
C PHE A 131 7.00 -5.74 1.72
N SER A 132 8.04 -6.23 1.04
CA SER A 132 9.37 -5.62 1.09
C SER A 132 9.39 -4.20 0.51
N VAL A 133 10.12 -3.31 1.18
CA VAL A 133 10.43 -1.97 0.71
C VAL A 133 11.86 -1.96 0.14
N LYS A 134 12.02 -2.28 -1.15
CA LYS A 134 13.31 -2.23 -1.86
C LYS A 134 13.40 -0.98 -2.74
N MET A 135 14.00 0.09 -2.23
CA MET A 135 14.10 1.35 -2.97
C MET A 135 15.40 1.43 -3.77
N PRO A 136 15.34 1.79 -5.08
CA PRO A 136 16.53 2.17 -5.83
C PRO A 136 17.26 3.31 -5.13
N GLU A 137 18.59 3.27 -5.10
CA GLU A 137 19.42 4.27 -4.38
C GLU A 137 19.11 5.71 -4.83
N ASN A 138 18.87 5.90 -6.14
CA ASN A 138 18.55 7.20 -6.73
C ASN A 138 17.18 7.77 -6.28
N LEU A 139 16.29 6.95 -5.71
CA LEU A 139 14.98 7.37 -5.20
C LEU A 139 14.92 7.41 -3.68
N HIS A 140 16.00 7.06 -2.98
CA HIS A 140 15.99 6.90 -1.53
C HIS A 140 15.71 8.22 -0.79
N SER A 141 16.25 9.35 -1.27
CA SER A 141 15.98 10.67 -0.69
C SER A 141 14.51 11.08 -0.85
N LEU A 142 13.95 10.89 -2.03
CA LEU A 142 12.53 11.15 -2.32
C LEU A 142 11.62 10.25 -1.49
N TRP A 143 11.98 8.98 -1.33
CA TRP A 143 11.20 8.05 -0.52
C TRP A 143 11.20 8.45 0.95
N LYS A 144 12.36 8.80 1.53
CA LYS A 144 12.43 9.33 2.90
C LYS A 144 11.61 10.59 3.09
N GLN A 145 11.64 11.50 2.11
CA GLN A 145 10.78 12.68 2.12
C GLN A 145 9.30 12.30 2.07
N ALA A 146 8.94 11.34 1.21
CA ALA A 146 7.58 10.86 1.08
C ALA A 146 7.04 10.25 2.38
N ILE A 147 7.88 9.53 3.14
CA ILE A 147 7.54 9.02 4.47
C ILE A 147 7.27 10.17 5.44
N LYS A 148 8.18 11.14 5.51
CA LYS A 148 8.01 12.31 6.38
C LYS A 148 6.71 13.06 6.09
N GLU A 149 6.43 13.33 4.82
CA GLU A 149 5.19 13.99 4.42
C GLU A 149 3.96 13.14 4.74
N ALA A 150 4.04 11.82 4.56
CA ALA A 150 2.96 10.91 4.92
C ALA A 150 2.65 10.96 6.42
N ASP A 151 3.66 10.89 7.27
CA ASP A 151 3.52 10.97 8.72
C ASP A 151 2.93 12.33 9.16
N GLU A 152 3.41 13.42 8.56
CA GLU A 152 2.92 14.77 8.85
C GLU A 152 1.43 14.94 8.43
N ILE A 153 1.06 14.47 7.23
CA ILE A 153 -0.34 14.53 6.77
C ILE A 153 -1.23 13.58 7.58
N LEU A 154 -0.72 12.40 7.98
CA LEU A 154 -1.45 11.44 8.81
C LEU A 154 -1.84 12.05 10.16
N GLY A 155 -0.96 12.86 10.75
CA GLY A 155 -1.21 13.59 11.99
C GLY A 155 -2.33 14.64 11.91
N LEU A 156 -2.80 14.97 10.71
CA LEU A 156 -3.91 15.91 10.52
C LEU A 156 -5.26 15.18 10.47
N PRO A 157 -6.34 15.83 10.95
CA PRO A 157 -7.71 15.40 10.69
C PRO A 157 -7.99 15.23 9.19
N ILE A 158 -8.74 14.18 8.81
CA ILE A 158 -8.98 13.82 7.40
C ILE A 158 -9.56 14.95 6.56
N ASN A 159 -10.43 15.77 7.15
CA ASN A 159 -11.05 16.93 6.50
C ASN A 159 -10.03 18.04 6.15
N LEU A 160 -8.88 18.09 6.82
CA LEU A 160 -7.80 19.05 6.53
C LEU A 160 -6.78 18.52 5.55
N ARG A 161 -6.61 17.19 5.48
CA ARG A 161 -5.61 16.53 4.63
C ARG A 161 -5.75 16.92 3.16
N LYS A 162 -6.99 16.95 2.64
CA LYS A 162 -7.28 17.36 1.26
C LYS A 162 -6.72 18.76 0.96
N ASN A 163 -7.03 19.74 1.81
CA ASN A 163 -6.61 21.13 1.61
C ASN A 163 -5.08 21.27 1.65
N VAL A 164 -4.43 20.53 2.55
CA VAL A 164 -2.97 20.50 2.64
C VAL A 164 -2.37 19.91 1.37
N PHE A 165 -2.90 18.78 0.90
CA PHE A 165 -2.43 18.13 -0.30
C PHE A 165 -2.66 18.99 -1.57
N GLU A 166 -3.80 19.67 -1.68
CA GLU A 166 -4.07 20.61 -2.76
C GLU A 166 -3.04 21.75 -2.78
N LYS A 167 -2.70 22.32 -1.62
CA LYS A 167 -1.66 23.35 -1.54
C LYS A 167 -0.28 22.80 -1.95
N MET A 168 0.05 21.56 -1.58
CA MET A 168 1.28 20.89 -2.03
C MET A 168 1.31 20.75 -3.56
N LEU A 169 0.22 20.28 -4.16
CA LEU A 169 0.09 20.15 -5.62
C LEU A 169 0.22 21.50 -6.33
N HIS A 170 -0.48 22.53 -5.85
CA HIS A 170 -0.42 23.88 -6.43
C HIS A 170 0.99 24.48 -6.34
N SER A 171 1.66 24.29 -5.21
CA SER A 171 3.03 24.74 -5.03
C SER A 171 3.99 24.09 -6.02
N LEU A 172 3.86 22.78 -6.25
CA LEU A 172 4.65 22.04 -7.22
C LEU A 172 4.44 22.58 -8.65
N LEU A 173 3.18 22.79 -9.05
CA LEU A 173 2.84 23.34 -10.37
C LEU A 173 3.35 24.77 -10.56
N ALA A 174 3.39 25.55 -9.47
CA ALA A 174 3.95 26.90 -9.47
C ALA A 174 5.48 26.95 -9.38
N GLY A 175 6.17 25.81 -9.28
CA GLY A 175 7.63 25.74 -9.11
C GLY A 175 8.12 26.26 -7.75
N THR A 176 7.25 26.31 -6.75
CA THR A 176 7.54 26.82 -5.40
C THR A 176 7.58 25.67 -4.39
N LYS A 177 8.34 25.80 -3.29
CA LYS A 177 8.37 24.80 -2.22
C LYS A 177 7.20 25.02 -1.26
N TYR A 178 6.36 24.01 -1.09
CA TYR A 178 5.32 24.03 -0.07
C TYR A 178 5.95 23.71 1.28
N SER A 179 5.63 24.48 2.30
CA SER A 179 5.94 24.18 3.69
C SER A 179 4.63 23.97 4.44
N LEU A 180 4.53 22.84 5.13
CA LEU A 180 3.39 22.55 5.98
C LEU A 180 3.28 23.59 7.11
N PRO A 181 2.05 23.98 7.50
CA PRO A 181 1.87 24.92 8.60
C PRO A 181 2.45 24.32 9.90
N ARG A 182 3.26 25.11 10.60
CA ARG A 182 3.79 24.75 11.92
C ARG A 182 2.62 24.67 12.91
N GLN A 183 2.51 23.55 13.61
CA GLN A 183 1.60 23.40 14.76
C GLN A 183 2.04 24.29 15.91
#